data_AF-A0A4R0YG40-F1
#
_entry.id   AF-A0A4R0YG40-F1
#
_cell.length_a   1.000
_cell.length_b   1.000
_cell.length_c   1.000
_cell.angle_alpha   90.00
_cell.angle_beta   90.00
_cell.angle_gamma   90.00
#
_symmetry.space_group_name_H-M   'P 1'
#
loop_
_entity.id
_entity.type
_entity.pdbx_description
1 polymer ?
#
loop_
_entity_poly.entity_id
_entity_poly.type
_entity_poly.pdbx_seq_one_letter_code
_entity_poly.pdbx_strand_id
1 'polypeptide(L)'
;MSDSIRNDLGDLNNGWGICGFTSTFYAMSSLQHGTRGALINASRPFNVLAEIKTFLRILQAGGKQKALSDITAFTRSFGKPYDKFTIENYISRIDNAARENLSDDEIKKNQLFGVAVPPDQVVAYVENIWGLKCSISKGENQENGIIGVKSKGISNLWKPYNGLVHYMYRHNQKIYSWGEVYNSIKDARKSFELVLTIRIDGAGKTNPNFR
;
A
#
# COMPACT_ATOMS: atom_id res chain seq x y z
N MET A 1 0.96 15.29 5.87
CA MET A 1 1.23 15.29 4.42
C MET A 1 0.59 16.53 3.83
N SER A 2 1.23 17.22 2.87
CA SER A 2 0.55 18.30 2.14
C SER A 2 -0.55 17.70 1.25
N ASP A 3 -1.55 18.50 0.89
CA ASP A 3 -2.65 18.06 0.03
C ASP A 3 -2.15 17.63 -1.36
N SER A 4 -1.17 18.35 -1.92
CA SER A 4 -0.55 18.00 -3.21
C SER A 4 0.10 16.61 -3.19
N ILE A 5 0.95 16.29 -2.21
CA ILE A 5 1.58 14.96 -2.11
C ILE A 5 0.51 13.88 -1.91
N ARG A 6 -0.52 14.18 -1.11
CA ARG A 6 -1.62 13.24 -0.86
C ARG A 6 -2.38 12.93 -2.16
N ASN A 7 -2.72 13.96 -2.93
CA ASN A 7 -3.45 13.86 -4.20
C ASN A 7 -2.64 13.06 -5.23
N ASP A 8 -1.36 13.39 -5.40
CA ASP A 8 -0.49 12.68 -6.34
C ASP A 8 -0.34 11.18 -5.99
N LEU A 9 -0.20 10.85 -4.70
CA LEU A 9 -0.24 9.46 -4.22
C LEU A 9 -1.60 8.79 -4.48
N GLY A 10 -2.67 9.58 -4.38
CA GLY A 10 -4.02 9.16 -4.72
C GLY A 10 -4.17 8.77 -6.18
N ASP A 11 -3.61 9.58 -7.08
CA ASP A 11 -3.62 9.34 -8.53
C ASP A 11 -2.82 8.09 -8.90
N LEU A 12 -1.63 7.92 -8.31
CA LEU A 12 -0.83 6.70 -8.48
C LEU A 12 -1.59 5.47 -8.00
N ASN A 13 -2.20 5.54 -6.82
CA ASN A 13 -2.99 4.45 -6.29
C ASN A 13 -4.22 4.13 -7.16
N ASN A 14 -4.87 5.15 -7.72
CA ASN A 14 -6.00 4.96 -8.61
C ASN A 14 -5.60 4.25 -9.91
N GLY A 15 -4.42 4.55 -10.45
CA GLY A 15 -3.88 3.91 -11.65
C GLY A 15 -3.35 2.49 -11.42
N TRP A 16 -2.66 2.26 -10.30
CA TRP A 16 -1.87 1.03 -10.08
C TRP A 16 -2.45 0.08 -9.01
N GLY A 17 -3.37 0.53 -8.16
CA GLY A 17 -3.91 -0.30 -7.08
C GLY A 17 -2.91 -0.64 -5.96
N ILE A 18 -1.89 0.20 -5.75
CA ILE A 18 -0.83 0.05 -4.73
C ILE A 18 -1.26 0.48 -3.32
N CYS A 19 -2.53 0.26 -2.97
CA CYS A 19 -3.20 0.86 -1.83
C CYS A 19 -2.59 0.51 -0.46
N GLY A 20 -1.92 -0.65 -0.34
CA GLY A 20 -1.19 -1.04 0.87
C GLY A 20 0.03 -0.13 1.15
N PHE A 21 0.78 0.22 0.09
CA PHE A 21 1.90 1.14 0.20
C PHE A 21 1.42 2.57 0.46
N THR A 22 0.42 3.05 -0.29
CA THR A 22 -0.06 4.44 -0.11
C THR A 22 -0.72 4.65 1.24
N SER A 23 -1.45 3.66 1.76
CA SER A 23 -2.00 3.73 3.13
C SER A 23 -0.90 3.76 4.19
N THR A 24 0.21 3.08 3.95
CA THR A 24 1.40 3.17 4.81
C THR A 24 2.00 4.57 4.77
N PHE A 25 2.14 5.20 3.59
CA PHE A 25 2.65 6.58 3.50
C PHE A 25 1.73 7.58 4.22
N TYR A 26 0.41 7.42 4.13
CA TYR A 26 -0.54 8.21 4.91
C TYR A 26 -0.33 8.01 6.41
N ALA A 27 -0.17 6.76 6.85
CA ALA A 27 0.14 6.45 8.24
C ALA A 27 1.43 7.11 8.72
N MET A 28 2.53 6.96 7.96
CA MET A 28 3.84 7.49 8.37
C MET A 28 3.82 9.02 8.48
N SER A 29 3.11 9.70 7.58
CA SER A 29 2.98 11.16 7.64
C SER A 29 2.24 11.66 8.90
N SER A 30 1.33 10.85 9.44
CA SER A 30 0.59 11.13 10.66
C SER A 30 1.34 10.71 11.93
N LEU A 31 2.08 9.60 11.91
CA LEU A 31 2.65 8.98 13.13
C LEU A 31 4.12 9.34 13.39
N GLN A 32 4.87 9.76 12.35
CA GLN A 32 6.29 10.12 12.47
C GLN A 32 6.53 11.52 11.90
N HIS A 33 6.45 12.55 12.75
CA HIS A 33 6.67 13.94 12.34
C HIS A 33 8.06 14.19 11.72
N GLY A 34 9.08 13.44 12.16
CA GLY A 34 10.45 13.53 11.65
C GLY A 34 10.68 12.90 10.26
N THR A 35 9.83 11.96 9.82
CA THR A 35 9.98 11.31 8.49
C THR A 35 9.12 11.97 7.41
N ARG A 36 8.42 13.07 7.73
CA ARG A 36 7.70 13.88 6.73
C ARG A 36 8.62 14.38 5.61
N GLY A 37 9.89 14.65 5.92
CA GLY A 37 10.91 15.01 4.93
C GLY A 37 11.18 13.89 3.91
N ALA A 38 11.25 12.64 4.37
CA ALA A 38 11.38 11.46 3.50
C ALA A 38 10.16 11.26 2.59
N LEU A 39 8.99 11.76 3.01
CA LEU A 39 7.75 11.67 2.24
C LEU A 39 7.55 12.81 1.23
N ILE A 40 8.45 13.80 1.17
CA ILE A 40 8.31 14.96 0.24
C ILE A 40 8.29 14.51 -1.22
N ASN A 41 9.07 13.47 -1.56
CA ASN A 41 9.10 12.92 -2.90
C ASN A 41 8.41 11.55 -3.01
N ALA A 42 7.63 11.15 -2.00
CA ALA A 42 6.93 9.87 -2.00
C ALA A 42 5.81 9.81 -3.05
N SER A 43 5.41 10.95 -3.62
CA SER A 43 4.45 10.99 -4.73
C SER A 43 5.07 10.90 -6.13
N ARG A 44 6.41 10.90 -6.25
CA ARG A 44 7.06 10.75 -7.56
C ARG A 44 6.98 9.29 -8.02
N PRO A 45 6.50 9.01 -9.24
CA PRO A 45 6.29 7.65 -9.74
C PRO A 45 7.51 6.73 -9.54
N PHE A 46 8.70 7.18 -9.94
CA PHE A 46 9.93 6.39 -9.78
C PHE A 46 10.29 6.09 -8.32
N ASN A 47 10.04 7.02 -7.41
CA ASN A 47 10.34 6.79 -5.99
C ASN A 47 9.42 5.74 -5.40
N VAL A 48 8.13 5.76 -5.77
CA VAL A 48 7.18 4.71 -5.37
C VAL A 48 7.61 3.35 -5.94
N LEU A 49 8.01 3.30 -7.22
CA LEU A 49 8.50 2.05 -7.81
C LEU A 49 9.79 1.56 -7.15
N ALA A 50 10.73 2.45 -6.85
CA ALA A 50 11.97 2.13 -6.16
C ALA A 50 11.71 1.60 -4.75
N GLU A 51 10.77 2.18 -4.02
CA GLU A 51 10.35 1.74 -2.68
C GLU A 51 9.75 0.33 -2.73
N ILE A 52 8.79 0.10 -3.64
CA ILE A 52 8.16 -1.21 -3.83
C ILE A 52 9.21 -2.25 -4.22
N LYS A 53 10.08 -1.92 -5.20
CA LYS A 53 11.19 -2.80 -5.61
C LYS A 53 12.10 -3.12 -4.44
N THR A 54 12.44 -2.14 -3.61
CA THR A 54 13.31 -2.34 -2.44
C THR A 54 12.68 -3.32 -1.46
N PHE A 55 11.40 -3.16 -1.13
CA PHE A 55 10.70 -4.12 -0.27
C PHE A 55 10.71 -5.54 -0.85
N LEU A 56 10.41 -5.70 -2.14
CA LEU A 56 10.44 -7.01 -2.80
C LEU A 56 11.84 -7.64 -2.80
N ARG A 57 12.89 -6.83 -2.99
CA ARG A 57 14.28 -7.27 -2.92
C ARG A 57 14.69 -7.68 -1.51
N ILE A 58 14.21 -6.99 -0.47
CA ILE A 58 14.42 -7.40 0.93
C ILE A 58 13.79 -8.77 1.18
N LEU A 59 12.56 -9.00 0.71
CA LEU A 59 11.92 -10.32 0.84
C LEU A 59 12.69 -11.42 0.10
N GLN A 60 13.20 -11.13 -1.11
CA GLN A 60 14.04 -12.07 -1.88
C GLN A 60 15.35 -12.39 -1.15
N ALA A 61 16.08 -11.38 -0.69
CA ALA A 61 17.34 -11.55 0.03
C ALA A 61 17.13 -12.30 1.36
N GLY A 62 16.01 -12.07 2.04
CA GLY A 62 15.63 -12.77 3.27
C GLY A 62 15.04 -14.17 3.07
N GLY A 63 15.03 -14.71 1.85
CA GLY A 63 14.51 -16.04 1.55
C GLY A 63 13.02 -16.22 1.83
N LYS A 64 12.22 -15.14 1.82
CA LYS A 64 10.80 -15.14 2.20
C LYS A 64 9.90 -15.66 1.07
N GLN A 65 10.14 -16.88 0.59
CA GLN A 65 9.46 -17.45 -0.59
C GLN A 65 7.94 -17.51 -0.44
N LYS A 66 7.43 -17.84 0.75
CA LYS A 66 5.99 -17.82 1.02
C LYS A 66 5.39 -16.42 0.83
N ALA A 67 6.05 -15.38 1.34
CA ALA A 67 5.60 -14.00 1.20
C ALA A 67 5.52 -13.55 -0.27
N LEU A 68 6.56 -13.88 -1.05
CA LEU A 68 6.63 -13.57 -2.49
C LEU A 68 5.54 -14.31 -3.28
N SER A 69 5.29 -15.59 -2.93
CA SER A 69 4.21 -16.39 -3.50
C SER A 69 2.84 -15.79 -3.16
N ASP A 70 2.63 -15.38 -1.91
CA ASP A 70 1.36 -14.78 -1.46
C ASP A 70 1.08 -13.44 -2.17
N ILE A 71 2.11 -12.59 -2.37
CA ILE A 71 2.01 -11.34 -3.16
C ILE A 71 1.64 -11.66 -4.61
N THR A 72 2.29 -12.65 -5.21
CA THR A 72 2.02 -13.07 -6.59
C THR A 72 0.59 -13.56 -6.75
N ALA A 73 0.16 -14.49 -5.87
CA ALA A 73 -1.19 -15.04 -5.89
C ALA A 73 -2.25 -13.95 -5.65
N PHE A 74 -2.00 -13.05 -4.69
CA PHE A 74 -2.95 -11.98 -4.41
C PHE A 74 -3.06 -10.99 -5.56
N THR A 75 -1.95 -10.57 -6.16
CA THR A 75 -1.94 -9.68 -7.33
C THR A 75 -2.67 -10.30 -8.52
N ARG A 76 -2.43 -11.58 -8.82
CA ARG A 76 -3.15 -12.31 -9.89
C ARG A 76 -4.66 -12.42 -9.63
N SER A 77 -5.09 -12.43 -8.38
CA SER A 77 -6.52 -12.54 -8.02
C SER A 77 -7.38 -11.36 -8.48
N PHE A 78 -6.75 -10.24 -8.86
CA PHE A 78 -7.43 -9.10 -9.47
C PHE A 78 -7.71 -9.27 -10.97
N GLY A 79 -7.30 -10.40 -11.57
CA GLY A 79 -7.56 -10.71 -12.98
C GLY A 79 -6.67 -9.91 -13.92
N LYS A 80 -7.11 -9.71 -15.17
CA LYS A 80 -6.36 -8.94 -16.16
C LYS A 80 -6.23 -7.47 -15.74
N PRO A 81 -5.08 -6.82 -15.97
CA PRO A 81 -3.92 -7.32 -16.71
C PRO A 81 -2.89 -8.09 -15.86
N TYR A 82 -3.22 -8.44 -14.62
CA TYR A 82 -2.31 -9.02 -13.63
C TYR A 82 -2.28 -10.55 -13.58
N ASP A 83 -3.06 -11.25 -14.41
CA ASP A 83 -3.17 -12.71 -14.46
C ASP A 83 -1.82 -13.41 -14.69
N LYS A 84 -0.89 -12.75 -15.40
CA LYS A 84 0.47 -13.22 -15.66
C LYS A 84 1.55 -12.60 -14.76
N PHE A 85 1.17 -11.88 -13.71
CA PHE A 85 2.10 -11.20 -12.82
C PHE A 85 3.12 -12.17 -12.21
N THR A 86 4.39 -11.80 -12.16
CA THR A 86 5.43 -12.42 -11.31
C THR A 86 6.26 -11.32 -10.68
N ILE A 87 6.90 -11.59 -9.55
CA ILE A 87 7.81 -10.64 -8.89
C ILE A 87 8.96 -10.27 -9.85
N GLU A 88 9.50 -11.24 -10.56
CA GLU A 88 10.63 -11.06 -11.49
C GLU A 88 10.25 -10.15 -12.66
N ASN A 89 9.10 -10.39 -13.28
CA ASN A 89 8.62 -9.56 -14.39
C ASN A 89 8.28 -8.15 -13.92
N TYR A 90 7.74 -8.01 -12.71
CA TYR A 90 7.45 -6.72 -12.10
C TYR A 90 8.73 -5.91 -11.85
N ILE A 91 9.74 -6.52 -11.21
CA ILE A 91 11.03 -5.86 -10.96
C ILE A 91 11.73 -5.52 -12.28
N SER A 92 11.75 -6.44 -13.25
CA SER A 92 12.33 -6.20 -14.57
C SER A 92 11.67 -5.02 -15.28
N ARG A 93 10.35 -4.86 -15.15
CA ARG A 93 9.63 -3.71 -15.70
C ARG A 93 10.08 -2.39 -15.06
N ILE A 94 10.29 -2.37 -13.75
CA ILE A 94 10.82 -1.19 -13.05
C ILE A 94 12.24 -0.88 -13.53
N ASP A 95 13.09 -1.90 -13.67
CA ASP A 95 14.47 -1.77 -14.17
C ASP A 95 14.50 -1.22 -15.60
N ASN A 96 13.60 -1.68 -16.47
CA ASN A 96 13.50 -1.20 -17.84
C ASN A 96 13.01 0.25 -17.89
N ALA A 97 12.00 0.62 -17.10
CA ALA A 97 11.52 2.00 -17.04
C ALA A 97 12.62 2.98 -16.61
N ALA A 98 13.46 2.59 -15.66
CA ALA A 98 14.61 3.37 -15.24
C ALA A 98 15.70 3.44 -16.33
N ARG A 99 16.00 2.32 -17.00
CA ARG A 99 16.99 2.26 -18.08
C ARG A 99 16.59 3.08 -19.30
N GLU A 100 15.31 3.05 -19.65
CA GLU A 100 14.74 3.78 -20.78
C GLU A 100 14.44 5.25 -20.44
N ASN A 101 14.65 5.65 -19.17
CA ASN A 101 14.40 7.00 -18.69
C ASN A 101 12.98 7.49 -19.01
N LEU A 102 11.98 6.62 -18.80
CA LEU A 102 10.58 6.96 -19.03
C LEU A 102 10.18 8.17 -18.18
N SER A 103 9.35 9.05 -18.74
CA SER A 103 8.80 10.18 -18.00
C SER A 103 7.83 9.74 -16.90
N ASP A 104 7.63 10.61 -15.91
CA ASP A 104 6.65 10.40 -14.84
C ASP A 104 5.24 10.10 -15.41
N ASP A 105 4.85 10.74 -16.52
CA ASP A 105 3.55 10.54 -17.18
C ASP A 105 3.43 9.19 -17.91
N GLU A 106 4.50 8.72 -18.55
CA GLU A 106 4.53 7.39 -19.17
C GLU A 106 4.41 6.29 -18.11
N ILE A 107 5.08 6.47 -16.97
CA ILE A 107 5.03 5.54 -15.85
C ILE A 107 3.64 5.51 -15.24
N LYS A 108 3.04 6.68 -14.98
CA LYS A 108 1.67 6.80 -14.43
C LYS A 108 0.63 6.05 -15.27
N LYS A 109 0.71 6.14 -16.60
CA LYS A 109 -0.25 5.50 -17.52
C LYS A 109 -0.11 3.97 -17.59
N ASN A 110 1.00 3.41 -17.14
CA ASN A 110 1.24 1.97 -17.25
C ASN A 110 0.66 1.20 -16.05
N GLN A 111 -0.53 0.63 -16.24
CA GLN A 111 -1.23 -0.16 -15.23
C GLN A 111 -0.44 -1.37 -14.73
N LEU A 112 0.55 -1.86 -15.48
CA LEU A 112 1.37 -3.01 -15.09
C LEU A 112 2.38 -2.70 -13.99
N PHE A 113 2.44 -1.44 -13.52
CA PHE A 113 3.10 -1.06 -12.27
C PHE A 113 2.25 -1.32 -11.02
N GLY A 114 1.05 -1.88 -11.18
CA GLY A 114 0.24 -2.36 -10.08
C GLY A 114 0.77 -3.62 -9.41
N VAL A 115 0.66 -3.64 -8.07
CA VAL A 115 0.95 -4.80 -7.22
C VAL A 115 0.05 -4.77 -5.99
N ALA A 116 -0.57 -5.91 -5.68
CA ALA A 116 -1.40 -6.06 -4.49
C ALA A 116 -0.61 -6.77 -3.38
N VAL A 117 -0.65 -6.21 -2.18
CA VAL A 117 0.13 -6.71 -1.04
C VAL A 117 -0.81 -7.33 0.01
N PRO A 118 -0.61 -8.60 0.40
CA PRO A 118 -1.36 -9.24 1.48
C PRO A 118 -1.23 -8.51 2.83
N PRO A 119 -2.16 -8.68 3.77
CA PRO A 119 -2.13 -7.98 5.06
C PRO A 119 -0.83 -8.19 5.83
N ASP A 120 -0.36 -9.43 5.90
CA ASP A 120 0.90 -9.78 6.58
C ASP A 120 2.12 -9.12 5.90
N GLN A 121 2.03 -8.85 4.60
CA GLN A 121 3.11 -8.19 3.86
C GLN A 121 3.03 -6.66 3.95
N VAL A 122 1.86 -6.09 4.20
CA VAL A 122 1.75 -4.68 4.64
C VAL A 122 2.39 -4.51 6.02
N VAL A 123 2.15 -5.44 6.95
CA VAL A 123 2.84 -5.48 8.24
C VAL A 123 4.35 -5.58 8.06
N ALA A 124 4.83 -6.56 7.27
CA ALA A 124 6.25 -6.73 7.01
C ALA A 124 6.87 -5.50 6.36
N TYR A 125 6.15 -4.80 5.48
CA TYR A 125 6.62 -3.55 4.89
C TYR A 125 6.79 -2.46 5.95
N VAL A 126 5.79 -2.24 6.81
CA VAL A 126 5.88 -1.26 7.91
C VAL A 126 7.04 -1.60 8.86
N GLU A 127 7.19 -2.88 9.22
CA GLU A 127 8.22 -3.31 10.16
C GLU A 127 9.64 -3.22 9.57
N ASN A 128 9.85 -3.67 8.33
CA ASN A 128 11.18 -3.71 7.73
C ASN A 128 11.64 -2.35 7.17
N ILE A 129 10.73 -1.55 6.64
CA ILE A 129 11.07 -0.25 6.04
C ILE A 129 10.99 0.87 7.07
N TRP A 130 9.98 0.88 7.93
CA TRP A 130 9.74 1.99 8.85
C TRP A 130 10.17 1.68 10.29
N GLY A 131 10.51 0.43 10.59
CA GLY A 131 10.95 0.00 11.93
C GLY A 131 9.86 0.11 12.99
N LEU A 132 8.58 0.09 12.58
CA LEU A 132 7.44 0.18 13.49
C LEU A 132 6.74 -1.17 13.60
N LYS A 133 6.44 -1.57 14.83
CA LYS A 133 5.72 -2.82 15.10
C LYS A 133 4.26 -2.70 14.67
N CYS A 134 3.68 -3.79 14.17
CA CYS A 134 2.26 -3.82 13.83
C CYS A 134 1.53 -5.00 14.45
N SER A 135 0.21 -4.88 14.57
CA SER A 135 -0.68 -5.98 14.93
C SER A 135 -1.92 -5.98 14.03
N ILE A 136 -2.35 -7.16 13.59
CA ILE A 136 -3.56 -7.33 12.77
C ILE A 136 -4.71 -7.77 13.67
N SER A 137 -5.83 -7.04 13.60
CA SER A 137 -7.11 -7.41 14.19
C SER A 137 -8.14 -7.63 13.08
N LYS A 138 -8.93 -8.70 13.16
CA LYS A 138 -10.03 -8.99 12.23
C LYS A 138 -11.34 -8.42 12.78
N GLY A 139 -12.23 -7.99 11.88
CA GLY A 139 -13.58 -7.54 12.24
C GLY A 139 -13.71 -6.03 12.43
N GLU A 140 -14.89 -5.59 12.87
CA GLU A 140 -15.22 -4.18 13.02
C GLU A 140 -14.59 -3.60 14.29
N ASN A 141 -13.51 -2.83 14.12
CA ASN A 141 -13.04 -1.92 15.16
C ASN A 141 -12.91 -0.49 14.60
N GLN A 142 -12.91 0.50 15.49
CA GLN A 142 -12.78 1.92 15.15
C GLN A 142 -11.37 2.48 15.40
N GLU A 143 -10.39 1.61 15.66
CA GLU A 143 -9.04 2.04 15.99
C GLU A 143 -8.34 2.71 14.80
N ASN A 144 -7.39 3.60 15.12
CA ASN A 144 -6.46 4.17 14.16
C ASN A 144 -5.57 3.07 13.57
N GLY A 145 -5.32 3.12 12.27
CA GLY A 145 -4.51 2.12 11.59
C GLY A 145 -4.80 2.02 10.10
N ILE A 146 -4.07 1.14 9.42
CA ILE A 146 -4.35 0.79 8.03
C ILE A 146 -5.50 -0.21 8.04
N ILE A 147 -6.61 0.12 7.38
CA ILE A 147 -7.80 -0.73 7.33
C ILE A 147 -7.90 -1.41 5.97
N GLY A 148 -8.20 -2.71 5.97
CA GLY A 148 -8.51 -3.48 4.77
C GLY A 148 -10.01 -3.60 4.59
N VAL A 149 -10.51 -3.34 3.38
CA VAL A 149 -11.95 -3.34 3.08
C VAL A 149 -12.33 -4.25 1.92
N LYS A 150 -13.59 -4.71 1.92
CA LYS A 150 -14.22 -5.47 0.83
C LYS A 150 -15.42 -4.70 0.26
N SER A 151 -15.76 -4.92 -1.00
CA SER A 151 -17.00 -4.37 -1.58
C SER A 151 -18.24 -4.97 -0.92
N LYS A 152 -19.19 -4.13 -0.52
CA LYS A 152 -20.48 -4.56 0.03
C LYS A 152 -21.30 -5.32 -1.02
N GLY A 153 -21.99 -6.38 -0.60
CA GLY A 153 -22.93 -7.12 -1.46
C GLY A 153 -22.31 -8.07 -2.48
N ILE A 154 -20.97 -8.17 -2.55
CA ILE A 154 -20.29 -9.19 -3.35
C ILE A 154 -19.88 -10.31 -2.39
N SER A 155 -20.48 -11.50 -2.53
CA SER A 155 -20.05 -12.72 -1.84
C SER A 155 -18.72 -13.21 -2.40
N ASN A 156 -17.66 -12.46 -2.09
CA ASN A 156 -16.29 -12.75 -2.49
C ASN A 156 -15.68 -13.89 -1.66
N LEU A 157 -16.45 -14.95 -1.34
CA LEU A 157 -15.97 -16.13 -0.60
C LEU A 157 -14.76 -16.78 -1.28
N TRP A 158 -14.62 -16.61 -2.59
CA TRP A 158 -13.53 -17.13 -3.40
C TRP A 158 -12.31 -16.21 -3.49
N LYS A 159 -12.43 -14.94 -3.07
CA LYS A 159 -11.31 -13.99 -3.13
C LYS A 159 -10.45 -14.10 -1.87
N PRO A 160 -9.11 -14.03 -2.01
CA PRO A 160 -8.21 -14.08 -0.87
C PRO A 160 -8.54 -13.05 0.21
N TYR A 161 -8.16 -13.37 1.46
CA TYR A 161 -8.25 -12.46 2.62
C TYR A 161 -9.66 -11.91 2.87
N ASN A 162 -10.68 -12.79 2.87
CA ASN A 162 -12.08 -12.44 3.12
C ASN A 162 -12.61 -11.35 2.17
N GLY A 163 -12.22 -11.44 0.89
CA GLY A 163 -12.66 -10.51 -0.14
C GLY A 163 -12.04 -9.12 -0.09
N LEU A 164 -10.88 -8.96 0.57
CA LEU A 164 -10.12 -7.73 0.57
C LEU A 164 -9.89 -7.21 -0.87
N VAL A 165 -10.26 -5.95 -1.11
CA VAL A 165 -10.07 -5.28 -2.42
C VAL A 165 -9.29 -3.98 -2.32
N HIS A 166 -9.15 -3.40 -1.13
CA HIS A 166 -8.52 -2.10 -0.97
C HIS A 166 -8.03 -1.88 0.46
N TYR A 167 -6.99 -1.06 0.62
CA TYR A 167 -6.55 -0.54 1.91
C TYR A 167 -6.78 0.96 1.99
N MET A 168 -7.17 1.43 3.18
CA MET A 168 -7.28 2.85 3.51
C MET A 168 -6.53 3.09 4.81
N TYR A 169 -6.26 4.35 5.14
CA TYR A 169 -5.73 4.71 6.45
C TYR A 169 -6.79 5.40 7.29
N ARG A 170 -7.04 4.92 8.52
CA ARG A 170 -7.91 5.57 9.49
C ARG A 170 -7.08 6.31 10.53
N HIS A 171 -7.38 7.58 10.74
CA HIS A 171 -6.80 8.38 11.80
C HIS A 171 -7.77 9.43 12.32
N ASN A 172 -8.01 9.47 13.63
CA ASN A 172 -8.92 10.41 14.30
C ASN A 172 -10.31 10.44 13.64
N GLN A 173 -10.88 9.26 13.43
CA GLN A 173 -12.18 9.04 12.77
C GLN A 173 -12.28 9.52 11.32
N LYS A 174 -11.16 9.95 10.69
CA LYS A 174 -11.09 10.26 9.26
C LYS A 174 -10.49 9.09 8.49
N ILE A 175 -10.93 8.92 7.25
CA ILE A 175 -10.42 7.92 6.31
C ILE A 175 -9.64 8.61 5.20
N TYR A 176 -8.39 8.21 5.00
CA TYR A 176 -7.50 8.71 3.96
C TYR A 176 -7.37 7.64 2.88
N SER A 177 -7.79 7.96 1.65
CA SER A 177 -7.74 7.05 0.51
C SER A 177 -7.87 7.83 -0.80
N TRP A 178 -7.21 7.37 -1.87
CA TRP A 178 -7.25 7.98 -3.21
C TRP A 178 -7.01 9.50 -3.23
N GLY A 179 -6.13 10.00 -2.37
CA GLY A 179 -5.86 11.44 -2.29
C GLY A 179 -6.87 12.25 -1.48
N GLU A 180 -7.99 11.65 -1.12
CA GLU A 180 -9.11 12.31 -0.45
C GLU A 180 -9.17 11.95 1.05
N VAL A 181 -9.99 12.72 1.78
CA VAL A 181 -10.29 12.50 3.19
C VAL A 181 -11.80 12.38 3.36
N TYR A 182 -12.24 11.25 3.92
CA TYR A 182 -13.66 10.94 4.14
C TYR A 182 -13.99 10.89 5.63
N ASN A 183 -15.27 11.08 5.95
CA ASN A 183 -15.78 11.01 7.33
C ASN A 183 -16.00 9.56 7.81
N SER A 184 -16.15 8.61 6.88
CA SER A 184 -16.33 7.19 7.20
C SER A 184 -15.96 6.30 6.01
N ILE A 185 -15.90 4.98 6.25
CA ILE A 185 -15.71 3.98 5.19
C ILE A 185 -16.88 4.02 4.18
N LYS A 186 -18.09 4.35 4.65
CA LYS A 186 -19.31 4.40 3.83
C LYS A 186 -19.31 5.59 2.87
N ASP A 187 -18.66 6.69 3.25
CA ASP A 187 -18.57 7.91 2.44
C ASP A 187 -17.47 7.83 1.37
N ALA A 188 -16.62 6.80 1.43
CA ALA A 188 -15.61 6.58 0.40
C ALA A 188 -16.27 6.16 -0.94
N ARG A 189 -15.50 6.24 -2.04
CA ARG A 189 -15.99 6.07 -3.43
C ARG A 189 -16.85 4.82 -3.74
N LYS A 190 -16.89 3.82 -2.86
CA LYS A 190 -17.80 2.66 -2.97
C LYS A 190 -18.37 2.31 -1.60
N SER A 191 -19.52 1.63 -1.59
CA SER A 191 -20.01 0.96 -0.38
C SER A 191 -19.06 -0.17 0.01
N PHE A 192 -18.26 0.06 1.05
CA PHE A 192 -17.27 -0.88 1.57
C PHE A 192 -17.64 -1.40 2.96
N GLU A 193 -17.14 -2.58 3.28
CA GLU A 193 -17.19 -3.19 4.61
C GLU A 193 -15.78 -3.45 5.12
N LEU A 194 -15.56 -3.23 6.42
CA LEU A 194 -14.28 -3.47 7.07
C LEU A 194 -14.01 -4.97 7.16
N VAL A 195 -12.79 -5.38 6.83
CA VAL A 195 -12.33 -6.77 6.91
C VAL A 195 -11.33 -6.93 8.06
N LEU A 196 -10.39 -6.01 8.15
CA LEU A 196 -9.30 -6.03 9.12
C LEU A 196 -8.77 -4.62 9.39
N THR A 197 -8.07 -4.49 10.50
CA THR A 197 -7.28 -3.31 10.85
C THR A 197 -5.86 -3.75 11.19
N ILE A 198 -4.88 -3.06 10.62
CA ILE A 198 -3.46 -3.16 10.93
C ILE A 198 -3.13 -1.94 11.80
N ARG A 199 -3.02 -2.18 13.10
CA ARG A 199 -2.64 -1.18 14.09
C ARG A 199 -1.12 -1.05 14.09
N ILE A 200 -0.61 0.17 14.06
CA ILE A 200 0.82 0.49 14.07
C ILE A 200 1.19 0.96 15.48
N ASP A 201 2.04 0.20 16.15
CA ASP A 201 2.50 0.48 17.52
C ASP A 201 3.63 1.51 17.52
N GLY A 202 3.61 2.44 18.48
CA GLY A 202 4.72 3.38 18.69
C GLY A 202 4.61 4.72 17.95
N ALA A 203 3.43 5.08 17.43
CA ALA A 203 3.14 6.42 16.96
C ALA A 203 3.54 7.48 18.02
N GLY A 204 4.58 8.26 17.74
CA GLY A 204 5.16 9.25 18.67
C GLY A 204 6.52 8.92 19.28
N LYS A 205 7.10 7.73 19.06
CA LYS A 205 8.51 7.45 19.41
C LYS A 205 9.39 7.57 18.16
N THR A 206 10.25 8.59 18.12
CA THR A 206 11.23 8.77 17.05
C THR A 206 12.15 7.56 17.00
N ASN A 207 12.21 6.86 15.86
CA ASN A 207 13.17 5.81 15.62
C ASN A 207 14.56 6.45 15.40
N PRO A 208 15.57 6.20 16.24
CA PRO A 208 16.89 6.82 16.12
C PRO A 208 17.69 6.35 14.90
N ASN A 209 17.21 5.34 14.16
CA ASN A 209 17.97 4.68 13.08
C ASN A 209 17.72 5.24 11.67
N PHE A 210 17.00 6.36 11.53
CA PHE A 210 16.98 7.12 10.28
C PHE A 210 17.86 8.37 10.44
N ARG A 211 19.16 8.20 10.15
CA ARG A 211 20.11 9.26 9.83
C ARG A 211 20.83 8.90 8.55
#